data_AF-A0AAE1I5Z8-F1
#
_entry.id   AF-A0AAE1I5Z8-F1
#
_cell.length_a   1.000
_cell.length_b   1.000
_cell.length_c   1.000
_cell.angle_alpha   90.00
_cell.angle_beta   90.00
_cell.angle_gamma   90.00
#
_symmetry.space_group_name_H-M   'P 1'
#
loop_
_entity.id
_entity.type
_entity.pdbx_description
1 polymer ?
#
loop_
_entity_poly.entity_id
_entity_poly.type
_entity_poly.pdbx_seq_one_letter_code
_entity_poly.pdbx_strand_id
1 'polypeptide(L)'
;MAAEFFSSYPQKERYDVRAKRPTFQPGDRVWLYQPKRQSGRTPKLDCWWNGPWTILSLINDVTARIHQPDRSRCRPKTFHVDRLAPYLPER
;
A
#
# COMPACT_ATOMS: atom_id res chain seq x y z
N MET A 1 -11.89 23.18 39.43
CA MET A 1 -10.44 23.06 39.20
C MET A 1 -10.25 21.90 38.22
N ALA A 2 -10.02 22.22 36.95
CA ALA A 2 -9.85 21.21 35.90
C ALA A 2 -8.46 20.58 36.07
N ALA A 3 -8.42 19.29 36.42
CA ALA A 3 -7.19 18.52 36.38
C ALA A 3 -6.90 18.18 34.92
N GLU A 4 -5.78 18.68 34.42
CA GLU A 4 -5.31 18.45 33.07
C GLU A 4 -5.01 16.96 32.85
N PHE A 5 -5.82 16.31 32.02
CA PHE A 5 -5.53 14.98 31.48
C PHE A 5 -4.47 15.10 30.40
N PHE A 6 -3.19 15.26 30.77
CA PHE A 6 -2.09 15.09 29.82
C PHE A 6 -1.95 13.61 29.48
N SER A 7 -2.71 13.18 28.48
CA SER A 7 -2.70 11.81 28.00
C SER A 7 -1.36 11.46 27.36
N SER A 8 -0.53 10.70 28.06
CA SER A 8 0.58 9.95 27.45
C SER A 8 0.06 8.57 27.03
N TYR A 9 -0.72 8.52 25.94
CA TYR A 9 -1.06 7.23 25.34
C TYR A 9 0.23 6.61 24.78
N PRO A 10 0.52 5.33 25.06
CA PRO A 10 1.67 4.66 24.47
C PRO A 10 1.58 4.79 22.95
N GLN A 11 2.68 5.19 22.30
CA GLN A 11 2.75 5.47 20.86
C GLN A 11 2.08 4.40 19.99
N LYS A 12 2.14 3.14 20.44
CA LYS A 12 1.48 1.98 19.85
C LYS A 12 -0.04 2.15 19.72
N GLU A 13 -0.72 2.60 20.76
CA GLU A 13 -2.18 2.71 20.80
C GLU A 13 -2.68 3.81 19.86
N ARG A 14 -1.95 4.94 19.80
CA ARG A 14 -2.20 6.01 18.82
C ARG A 14 -1.98 5.53 17.39
N TYR A 15 -0.98 4.68 17.17
CA TYR A 15 -0.72 4.09 15.86
C TYR A 15 -1.83 3.11 15.46
N ASP A 16 -2.18 2.18 16.34
CA ASP A 16 -3.20 1.15 16.11
C ASP A 16 -4.58 1.79 15.80
N VAL A 17 -4.95 2.88 16.48
CA VAL A 17 -6.18 3.65 16.21
C VAL A 17 -6.16 4.32 14.81
N ARG A 18 -4.99 4.77 14.34
CA ARG A 18 -4.85 5.43 13.03
C ARG A 18 -4.59 4.44 11.89
N ALA A 19 -4.10 3.25 12.20
CA ALA A 19 -3.74 2.21 11.24
C ALA A 19 -5.01 1.55 10.67
N LYS A 20 -5.73 2.28 9.82
CA LYS A 20 -6.77 1.70 8.98
C LYS A 20 -6.09 0.94 7.86
N ARG A 21 -6.08 -0.40 7.95
CA ARG A 21 -5.64 -1.24 6.84
C ARG A 21 -6.70 -1.15 5.74
N PRO A 22 -6.34 -0.76 4.50
CA PRO A 22 -7.28 -0.84 3.40
C PRO A 22 -7.66 -2.32 3.20
N THR A 23 -8.96 -2.63 3.30
CA THR A 23 -9.47 -3.95 2.97
C THR A 23 -9.58 -4.03 1.45
N PHE A 24 -8.52 -4.55 0.84
CA PHE A 24 -8.54 -4.87 -0.58
C PHE A 24 -9.40 -6.10 -0.85
N GLN A 25 -9.95 -6.21 -2.06
CA GLN A 25 -10.65 -7.39 -2.54
C GLN A 25 -10.02 -7.92 -3.84
N PRO A 26 -10.11 -9.24 -4.11
CA PRO A 26 -9.80 -9.77 -5.44
C PRO A 26 -10.58 -9.03 -6.52
N GLY A 27 -9.89 -8.55 -7.56
CA GLY A 27 -10.44 -7.74 -8.65
C GLY A 27 -10.16 -6.24 -8.51
N ASP A 28 -9.79 -5.75 -7.33
CA ASP A 28 -9.47 -4.34 -7.14
C ASP A 28 -8.21 -3.92 -7.89
N ARG A 29 -8.24 -2.68 -8.40
CA ARG A 29 -7.05 -2.03 -8.97
C ARG A 29 -6.28 -1.32 -7.85
N VAL A 30 -4.96 -1.48 -7.86
CA VAL A 30 -4.05 -0.91 -6.87
C VAL A 30 -2.76 -0.41 -7.49
N TRP A 31 -2.19 0.64 -6.92
CA TRP A 31 -0.83 1.07 -7.21
C TRP A 31 0.17 0.31 -6.36
N LEU A 32 1.29 -0.11 -6.93
CA LEU A 32 2.37 -0.78 -6.21
C LEU A 32 3.53 0.18 -5.92
N TYR A 33 3.92 0.29 -4.66
CA TYR A 33 5.14 0.98 -4.25
C TYR A 33 6.37 0.10 -4.45
N GLN A 34 7.22 0.47 -5.42
CA GLN A 34 8.45 -0.26 -5.73
C GLN A 34 9.62 0.72 -5.90
N PRO A 35 10.29 1.11 -4.80
CA PRO A 35 11.47 1.97 -4.86
C PRO A 35 12.60 1.21 -5.55
N LYS A 36 12.84 1.52 -6.83
CA LYS A 36 13.95 0.97 -7.60
C LYS A 36 14.90 2.10 -7.94
N ARG A 37 16.10 2.07 -7.37
CA ARG A 37 17.15 3.03 -7.72
C ARG A 37 17.60 2.79 -9.16
N GLN A 38 17.50 3.81 -10.00
CA GLN A 38 18.06 3.82 -11.35
C GLN A 38 19.34 4.67 -11.33
N SER A 39 20.42 4.16 -11.93
CA SER A 39 21.66 4.93 -12.06
C SER A 39 21.41 6.16 -12.93
N GLY A 40 21.96 7.30 -12.55
CA GLY A 40 21.78 8.57 -13.26
C GLY A 40 20.47 9.32 -13.00
N ARG A 41 19.54 8.76 -12.19
CA ARG A 41 18.31 9.46 -11.76
C ARG A 41 18.37 9.82 -10.28
N THR A 42 17.84 10.99 -9.94
CA THR A 42 17.73 11.46 -8.55
C THR A 42 16.58 10.73 -7.85
N PRO A 43 16.86 9.87 -6.85
CA PRO A 43 15.81 9.04 -6.23
C PRO A 43 14.70 9.87 -5.58
N LYS A 44 15.02 11.07 -5.10
CA LYS A 44 14.09 11.95 -4.39
C LYS A 44 12.97 12.52 -5.28
N LEU A 45 13.22 12.63 -6.59
CA LEU A 45 12.26 13.17 -7.56
C LEU A 45 11.61 12.08 -8.42
N ASP A 46 11.92 10.81 -8.16
CA ASP A 46 11.40 9.70 -8.98
C ASP A 46 10.08 9.18 -8.42
N CYS A 47 9.14 8.86 -9.30
CA CYS A 47 7.87 8.26 -8.91
C CYS A 47 8.07 6.76 -8.63
N TRP A 48 7.94 6.35 -7.37
CA TRP A 48 8.07 4.95 -6.96
C TRP A 48 6.77 4.15 -7.03
N TRP A 49 5.64 4.80 -7.33
CA TRP A 49 4.36 4.15 -7.56
C TRP A 49 4.27 3.64 -8.99
N ASN A 50 4.02 2.34 -9.13
CA ASN A 50 4.01 1.65 -10.39
C ASN A 50 2.62 1.13 -10.71
N GLY A 51 2.04 1.64 -11.81
CA GLY A 51 0.90 1.12 -12.57
C GLY A 51 -0.40 0.77 -11.80
N PRO A 52 -1.53 0.63 -12.51
CA PRO A 52 -2.66 -0.12 -11.98
C PRO A 52 -2.35 -1.62 -12.08
N TRP A 53 -2.13 -2.24 -10.92
CA TRP A 53 -2.11 -3.69 -10.74
C TRP A 53 -3.50 -4.16 -10.35
N THR A 54 -3.82 -5.41 -10.66
CA THR A 54 -5.09 -6.03 -10.24
C THR A 54 -4.79 -7.10 -9.18
N ILE A 55 -5.51 -7.05 -8.06
CA ILE A 55 -5.42 -8.07 -7.02
C ILE A 55 -6.09 -9.34 -7.51
N LEU A 56 -5.36 -10.46 -7.47
CA LEU A 56 -5.87 -11.78 -7.83
C LEU A 56 -6.44 -12.51 -6.63
N SER A 57 -5.71 -12.52 -5.53
CA SER A 57 -6.12 -13.15 -4.29
C SER A 57 -5.38 -12.55 -3.11
N LEU A 58 -6.03 -12.54 -1.96
CA LEU A 58 -5.38 -12.29 -0.69
C LEU A 58 -4.89 -13.65 -0.18
N ILE A 59 -3.61 -13.74 0.15
CA ILE A 59 -3.07 -14.94 0.80
C ILE A 59 -3.42 -14.85 2.29
N ASN A 60 -3.15 -13.68 2.88
CA ASN A 60 -3.42 -13.35 4.27
C ASN A 60 -3.94 -11.90 4.34
N ASP A 61 -4.30 -11.43 5.54
CA ASP A 61 -4.71 -10.04 5.82
C ASP A 61 -3.63 -8.99 5.49
N VAL A 62 -2.39 -9.45 5.32
CA VAL A 62 -1.19 -8.61 5.19
C VAL A 62 -0.52 -8.79 3.82
N THR A 63 -0.86 -9.85 3.08
CA THR A 63 -0.19 -10.22 1.83
C THR A 63 -1.20 -10.48 0.71
N ALA A 64 -1.01 -9.78 -0.40
CA ALA A 64 -1.83 -9.89 -1.59
C ALA A 64 -1.02 -10.39 -2.79
N ARG A 65 -1.61 -11.26 -3.60
CA ARG A 65 -1.12 -11.60 -4.94
C ARG A 65 -1.71 -10.63 -5.93
N ILE A 66 -0.86 -9.99 -6.70
CA ILE A 66 -1.23 -9.03 -7.72
C ILE A 66 -0.66 -9.44 -9.08
N HIS A 67 -1.35 -9.06 -10.15
CA HIS A 67 -0.85 -9.16 -11.51
C HIS A 67 -0.98 -7.82 -12.22
N GLN A 68 -0.15 -7.61 -13.23
CA GLN A 68 -0.21 -6.40 -14.04
C GLN A 68 -1.01 -6.73 -15.30
N PRO A 69 -2.10 -6.00 -15.61
CA PRO A 69 -2.93 -6.29 -16.79
C PRO A 69 -2.14 -6.10 -18.10
N ASP A 70 -1.32 -5.06 -18.19
CA ASP A 70 -0.42 -4.82 -19.34
C ASP A 70 0.61 -5.95 -19.55
N ARG A 71 1.01 -6.62 -18.47
CA ARG A 71 1.95 -7.74 -18.50
C ARG A 71 1.28 -9.03 -18.07
N SER A 72 0.10 -9.32 -18.62
CA SER A 72 -0.70 -10.50 -18.27
C SER A 72 0.05 -11.85 -18.39
N ARG A 73 1.11 -11.93 -19.21
CA ARG A 73 1.98 -13.12 -19.31
C ARG A 73 3.01 -13.24 -18.19
N CYS A 74 3.25 -12.18 -17.42
CA CYS A 74 4.14 -12.21 -16.28
C CYS A 74 3.49 -12.94 -15.10
N ARG A 75 4.30 -13.71 -14.37
CA ARG A 75 3.83 -14.44 -13.19
C ARG A 75 3.27 -13.46 -12.15
N PRO A 76 2.14 -13.79 -11.51
CA PRO A 76 1.64 -13.05 -10.36
C PRO A 76 2.71 -12.90 -9.29
N LYS A 77 2.78 -11.71 -8.68
CA LYS A 77 3.71 -11.40 -7.61
C LYS A 77 2.98 -11.18 -6.31
N THR A 78 3.61 -11.57 -5.21
CA THR A 78 3.07 -11.37 -3.86
C THR A 78 3.73 -10.15 -3.22
N PHE A 79 2.92 -9.24 -2.69
CA PHE A 79 3.40 -8.06 -1.98
C PHE A 79 2.64 -7.84 -0.68
N HIS A 80 3.23 -7.04 0.21
CA HIS A 80 2.62 -6.59 1.45
C HIS A 80 1.57 -5.51 1.16
N VAL A 81 0.45 -5.55 1.87
CA VAL A 81 -0.69 -4.61 1.77
C VAL A 81 -0.24 -3.15 1.94
N ASP A 82 0.65 -2.85 2.88
CA ASP A 82 1.24 -1.50 3.06
C ASP A 82 1.99 -0.93 1.85
N ARG A 83 2.40 -1.78 0.89
CA ARG A 83 3.01 -1.31 -0.37
C ARG A 83 1.97 -1.07 -1.47
N LEU A 84 0.69 -1.29 -1.18
CA LEU A 84 -0.40 -1.11 -2.12
C LEU A 84 -1.17 0.15 -1.74
N ALA A 85 -1.49 0.95 -2.74
CA ALA A 85 -2.42 2.07 -2.58
C ALA A 85 -3.66 1.80 -3.45
N PRO A 86 -4.87 2.16 -2.97
CA PRO A 86 -6.08 2.00 -3.76
C PRO A 86 -5.99 2.83 -5.06
N TYR A 87 -6.39 2.25 -6.18
CA TYR A 87 -6.52 2.98 -7.43
C TYR A 87 -7.82 3.79 -7.39
N LEU A 88 -7.69 5.12 -7.35
CA LEU A 88 -8.82 6.03 -7.50
C LEU A 88 -8.96 6.38 -8.99
N PRO A 89 -10.03 5.94 -9.68
CA PRO A 89 -10.34 6.50 -10.98
C PRO A 89 -10.71 7.98 -10.79
N GLU A 90 -10.09 8.88 -11.55
CA GLU A 90 -10.54 10.27 -11.63
C GLU A 90 -12.01 10.28 -12.08
N ARG A 91 -12.85 11.01 -11.33
CA ARG A 91 -14.29 11.13 -11.55
C ARG A 91 -14.60 12.04 -12.73
#